data_AF-A0A537WXV3-F1
#
_entry.id   AF-A0A537WXV3-F1
#
_cell.length_a   1.000
_cell.length_b   1.000
_cell.length_c   1.000
_cell.angle_alpha   90.00
_cell.angle_beta   90.00
_cell.angle_gamma   90.00
#
_symmetry.space_group_name_H-M   'P 1'
#
loop_
_entity.id
_entity.type
_entity.pdbx_description
1 polymer ?
#
loop_
_entity_poly.entity_id
_entity_poly.type
_entity_poly.pdbx_seq_one_letter_code
_entity_poly.pdbx_strand_id
1 'polypeptide(L)'
;MPEVTCPRCETRQSIEAGVERYTCVRCGARWVFATCENCGQRFHMPPGTTSWTCPNCGHRHVAPSRLTPTAPTTPTTPAAVPTATAAPAPSAEDRRRRLRLGIIALVAIGAIVLGSFLLTGGGETTGGQSPSTALDPVAAMCLHLRDLQTPRVGAFTRAASELAADADAIEAAGNTQLADAVRVLRRAVIGYRDALKTQGGDDTAAAAAMAQALSNPNIPC
;
A
#
# COMPACT_ATOMS: atom_id res chain seq x y z
N MET A 1 10.95 -19.94 -14.25
CA MET A 1 10.57 -20.49 -12.93
C MET A 1 10.41 -19.33 -11.98
N PRO A 2 9.32 -19.23 -11.19
CA PRO A 2 9.15 -18.15 -10.23
C PRO A 2 10.22 -18.19 -9.13
N GLU A 3 10.59 -17.03 -8.60
CA GLU A 3 11.59 -16.85 -7.54
C GLU A 3 10.95 -16.27 -6.29
N VAL A 4 11.44 -16.65 -5.12
CA VAL A 4 11.08 -16.07 -3.82
C VAL A 4 12.32 -15.64 -3.05
N THR A 5 12.19 -14.57 -2.28
CA THR A 5 13.20 -14.16 -1.29
C THR A 5 12.72 -14.54 0.11
N CYS A 6 13.55 -15.23 0.88
CA CYS A 6 13.22 -15.65 2.23
C CYS A 6 13.21 -14.45 3.21
N PRO A 7 12.13 -14.20 3.97
CA PRO A 7 12.08 -13.09 4.93
C PRO A 7 13.06 -13.18 6.09
N ARG A 8 13.47 -14.41 6.44
CA ARG A 8 14.32 -14.65 7.61
C ARG A 8 15.81 -14.43 7.30
N CYS A 9 16.24 -14.68 6.07
CA CYS A 9 17.67 -14.75 5.73
C CYS A 9 17.99 -14.22 4.33
N GLU A 10 17.02 -13.57 3.67
CA GLU A 10 17.14 -12.88 2.38
C GLU A 10 17.62 -13.75 1.22
N THR A 11 17.65 -15.07 1.41
CA THR A 11 18.06 -16.01 0.36
C THR A 11 17.00 -16.05 -0.72
N ARG A 12 17.42 -15.79 -1.95
CA ARG A 12 16.64 -16.02 -3.16
C ARG A 12 16.70 -17.48 -3.56
N GLN A 13 15.57 -18.05 -3.92
CA GLN A 13 15.48 -19.40 -4.44
C GLN A 13 14.32 -19.54 -5.42
N SER A 14 14.51 -20.39 -6.42
CA SER A 14 13.44 -20.75 -7.34
C SER A 14 12.42 -21.67 -6.66
N ILE A 15 11.16 -21.54 -7.06
CA ILE A 15 10.06 -22.41 -6.65
C ILE A 15 9.28 -22.86 -7.88
N GLU A 16 8.56 -23.96 -7.74
CA GLU A 16 7.62 -24.40 -8.77
C GLU A 16 6.42 -23.44 -8.85
N ALA A 17 5.85 -23.29 -10.04
CA ALA A 17 4.67 -22.45 -10.22
C ALA A 17 3.46 -23.05 -9.49
N GLY A 18 2.65 -22.21 -8.85
CA GLY A 18 1.42 -22.65 -8.17
C GLY A 18 1.61 -23.26 -6.78
N VAL A 19 2.83 -23.37 -6.26
CA VAL A 19 3.03 -23.89 -4.89
C VAL A 19 2.43 -22.95 -3.84
N GLU A 20 1.78 -23.53 -2.83
CA GLU A 20 1.14 -22.79 -1.72
C GLU A 20 2.09 -22.53 -0.55
N ARG A 21 3.22 -23.25 -0.51
CA ARG A 21 4.21 -23.19 0.55
C ARG A 21 5.60 -23.51 0.05
N TYR A 22 6.62 -23.02 0.74
CA TYR A 22 8.01 -23.36 0.47
C TYR A 22 8.84 -23.45 1.76
N THR A 23 9.95 -24.18 1.69
CA THR A 23 10.98 -24.23 2.74
C THR A 23 12.22 -23.52 2.24
N CYS A 24 12.78 -22.62 3.03
CA CYS A 24 14.00 -21.93 2.66
C CYS A 24 15.18 -22.91 2.63
N VAL A 25 15.90 -22.97 1.50
CA VAL A 25 17.05 -23.88 1.32
C VAL A 25 18.24 -23.54 2.23
N ARG A 26 18.34 -22.29 2.68
CA ARG A 26 19.43 -21.83 3.57
C ARG A 26 19.09 -22.00 5.05
N CYS A 27 17.96 -21.44 5.51
CA CYS A 27 17.64 -21.39 6.94
C CYS A 27 16.60 -22.42 7.40
N GLY A 28 16.06 -23.25 6.50
CA GLY A 28 15.05 -24.25 6.81
C GLY A 28 13.68 -23.70 7.23
N ALA A 29 13.48 -22.37 7.23
CA ALA A 29 12.21 -21.76 7.59
C ALA A 29 11.11 -22.13 6.60
N ARG A 30 9.95 -22.52 7.12
CA ARG A 30 8.76 -22.86 6.34
C ARG A 30 7.87 -21.63 6.21
N TRP A 31 7.35 -21.43 5.01
CA TRP A 31 6.48 -20.30 4.66
C TRP A 31 5.28 -20.80 3.87
N VAL A 32 4.11 -20.20 4.10
CA VAL A 32 2.91 -20.36 3.26
C VAL A 32 2.61 -19.04 2.56
N PHE A 33 1.94 -19.06 1.42
CA PHE A 33 1.50 -17.83 0.76
C PHE A 33 0.11 -17.43 1.24
N ALA A 34 -0.07 -16.16 1.58
CA ALA A 34 -1.38 -15.53 1.73
C ALA A 34 -1.60 -14.49 0.64
N THR A 35 -2.86 -14.33 0.25
CA THR A 35 -3.32 -13.25 -0.60
C THR A 35 -4.25 -12.35 0.22
N CYS A 36 -3.96 -11.06 0.25
CA CYS A 36 -4.84 -10.08 0.90
C CYS A 36 -6.13 -9.89 0.11
N GLU A 37 -7.27 -10.21 0.72
CA GLU A 37 -8.60 -9.99 0.13
C GLU A 37 -8.87 -8.50 -0.20
N ASN A 38 -8.30 -7.57 0.57
CA ASN A 38 -8.51 -6.14 0.37
C ASN A 38 -7.69 -5.55 -0.80
N CYS A 39 -6.44 -6.01 -1.00
CA CYS A 39 -5.54 -5.41 -1.99
C CYS A 39 -4.93 -6.39 -3.01
N GLY A 40 -5.35 -7.66 -2.99
CA GLY A 40 -4.90 -8.72 -3.88
C GLY A 40 -3.42 -9.11 -3.72
N GLN A 41 -2.67 -8.48 -2.80
CA GLN A 41 -1.23 -8.74 -2.69
C GLN A 41 -0.96 -10.11 -2.08
N ARG A 42 -0.07 -10.84 -2.73
CA ARG A 42 0.43 -12.13 -2.28
C ARG A 42 1.77 -11.95 -1.56
N PHE A 43 1.90 -12.56 -0.39
CA PHE A 43 3.13 -12.53 0.41
C PHE A 43 3.28 -13.83 1.19
N HIS A 44 4.46 -14.07 1.75
CA HIS A 44 4.73 -15.24 2.60
C HIS A 44 4.40 -14.97 4.06
N MET A 45 3.88 -15.97 4.77
CA MET A 45 3.56 -15.90 6.19
C MET A 45 4.02 -17.17 6.92
N PRO A 46 4.26 -17.12 8.23
CA PRO A 46 4.52 -18.31 9.01
C PRO A 46 3.33 -19.29 8.91
N PRO A 47 3.59 -20.61 8.78
CA PRO A 47 2.53 -21.61 8.79
C PRO A 47 1.75 -21.57 10.12
N GLY A 48 0.45 -21.88 10.06
CA GLY A 48 -0.40 -21.92 11.26
C GLY A 48 -0.82 -20.55 11.80
N THR A 49 -0.53 -19.45 11.07
CA THR A 49 -0.98 -18.11 11.47
C THR A 49 -2.49 -17.97 11.28
N THR A 50 -3.23 -17.77 12.37
CA THR A 50 -4.71 -17.68 12.39
C THR A 50 -5.24 -16.25 12.23
N SER A 51 -4.40 -15.25 12.50
CA SER A 51 -4.68 -13.85 12.23
C SER A 51 -3.42 -13.13 11.80
N TRP A 52 -3.55 -12.22 10.85
CA TRP A 52 -2.42 -11.46 10.32
C TRP A 52 -2.88 -10.11 9.81
N THR A 53 -1.96 -9.14 9.79
CA THR A 53 -2.20 -7.82 9.20
C THR A 53 -1.46 -7.76 7.89
N CYS A 54 -2.16 -7.39 6.81
CA CYS A 54 -1.53 -7.27 5.50
C CYS A 54 -0.39 -6.23 5.56
N PRO A 55 0.86 -6.62 5.25
CA PRO A 55 1.98 -5.67 5.30
C PRO A 55 1.84 -4.57 4.25
N ASN A 56 1.02 -4.80 3.21
CA ASN A 56 0.80 -3.83 2.15
C ASN A 56 -0.32 -2.83 2.46
N CYS A 57 -1.45 -3.25 3.02
CA CYS A 57 -2.62 -2.35 3.18
C CYS A 57 -3.11 -2.20 4.62
N GLY A 58 -2.50 -2.86 5.60
CA GLY A 58 -2.92 -2.77 7.01
C GLY A 58 -4.26 -3.46 7.31
N HIS A 59 -4.91 -4.07 6.32
CA HIS A 59 -6.14 -4.82 6.54
C HIS A 59 -5.87 -6.04 7.43
N ARG A 60 -6.70 -6.22 8.46
CA ARG A 60 -6.58 -7.34 9.40
C ARG A 60 -7.38 -8.51 8.87
N HIS A 61 -6.69 -9.60 8.61
CA HIS A 61 -7.30 -10.87 8.28
C HIS A 61 -7.37 -11.71 9.55
N VAL A 62 -8.56 -12.22 9.82
CA VAL A 62 -8.80 -13.21 10.85
C VAL A 62 -9.45 -14.36 10.13
N ALA A 63 -8.85 -15.55 10.19
CA ALA A 63 -9.53 -16.73 9.68
C ALA A 63 -10.87 -16.83 10.43
N PRO A 64 -12.02 -16.99 9.75
CA PRO A 64 -13.24 -17.33 10.45
C PRO A 64 -12.94 -18.59 11.26
N SER A 65 -13.25 -18.59 12.56
CA SER A 65 -13.01 -19.73 13.44
C SER A 65 -13.85 -20.93 13.01
N ARG A 66 -13.50 -21.61 11.91
CA ARG A 66 -14.03 -22.92 11.55
C ARG A 66 -12.99 -23.73 10.78
N LEU A 67 -12.83 -24.94 11.31
CA LEU A 67 -12.12 -26.11 10.79
C LEU A 67 -10.62 -26.07 11.02
N THR A 68 -10.25 -26.36 12.27
CA THR A 68 -9.09 -27.21 12.57
C THR A 68 -8.99 -28.28 11.49
N PRO A 69 -7.87 -28.41 10.75
CA PRO A 69 -7.59 -29.65 10.05
C PRO A 69 -7.58 -30.73 11.12
N THR A 70 -8.46 -31.71 10.99
CA THR A 70 -8.44 -32.94 11.78
C THR A 70 -7.05 -33.56 11.64
N ALA A 71 -6.22 -33.37 12.67
CA ALA A 71 -5.09 -34.26 12.92
C ALA A 71 -5.66 -35.65 13.23
N PRO A 72 -4.94 -36.74 12.89
CA PRO A 72 -5.51 -38.06 12.86
C PRO A 72 -5.98 -38.53 14.25
N THR A 73 -7.11 -39.22 14.19
CA THR A 73 -7.87 -39.89 15.25
C THR A 73 -7.05 -40.46 16.40
N THR A 74 -7.35 -39.99 17.61
CA THR A 74 -7.30 -40.82 18.82
C THR A 74 -8.67 -40.71 19.52
N PRO A 75 -9.37 -41.83 19.80
CA PRO A 75 -10.70 -41.78 20.40
C PRO A 75 -10.60 -41.91 21.92
N THR A 76 -11.09 -40.95 22.70
CA THR A 76 -11.53 -41.19 24.10
C THR A 76 -12.51 -40.10 24.56
N THR A 77 -13.79 -40.51 24.60
CA THR A 77 -14.85 -40.15 25.59
C THR A 77 -15.43 -38.73 25.62
N PRO A 78 -16.79 -38.57 25.61
CA PRO A 78 -17.46 -37.28 25.62
C PRO A 78 -17.87 -36.83 27.04
N ALA A 79 -17.79 -35.53 27.32
CA ALA A 79 -18.52 -34.92 28.42
C ALA A 79 -18.85 -33.45 28.17
N ALA A 80 -20.14 -33.15 28.33
CA ALA A 80 -20.79 -31.89 28.72
C ALA A 80 -20.73 -30.67 27.78
N VAL A 81 -21.91 -30.42 27.21
CA VAL A 81 -22.43 -29.17 26.64
C VAL A 81 -22.43 -28.05 27.69
N PRO A 82 -22.18 -26.79 27.29
CA PRO A 82 -23.16 -25.76 27.63
C PRO A 82 -23.67 -24.97 26.41
N THR A 83 -24.94 -24.60 26.57
CA THR A 83 -25.88 -24.01 25.63
C THR A 83 -25.48 -22.59 25.19
N ALA A 84 -25.62 -22.31 23.90
CA ALA A 84 -25.39 -21.01 23.29
C ALA A 84 -26.53 -20.02 23.60
N THR A 85 -26.17 -18.80 23.99
CA THR A 85 -27.04 -17.63 23.88
C THR A 85 -26.70 -16.92 22.57
N ALA A 86 -27.68 -16.84 21.68
CA ALA A 86 -27.56 -16.24 20.35
C ALA A 86 -27.40 -14.71 20.45
N ALA A 87 -26.43 -14.16 19.71
CA ALA A 87 -26.33 -12.73 19.44
C ALA A 87 -26.96 -12.44 18.04
N PRO A 88 -27.65 -11.31 17.86
CA PRO A 88 -28.45 -11.05 16.65
C PRO A 88 -27.60 -10.57 15.47
N ALA A 89 -28.07 -10.87 14.26
CA ALA A 89 -27.48 -10.46 12.99
C ALA A 89 -27.51 -8.92 12.80
N PRO A 90 -26.52 -8.30 12.13
CA PRO A 90 -26.56 -6.88 11.83
C PRO A 90 -27.62 -6.54 10.78
N SER A 91 -28.37 -5.48 11.07
CA SER A 91 -29.54 -4.99 10.35
C SER A 91 -29.22 -4.38 8.98
N ALA A 92 -30.23 -4.35 8.11
CA ALA A 92 -30.18 -3.98 6.69
C ALA A 92 -29.68 -2.55 6.37
N GLU A 93 -29.45 -1.69 7.37
CA GLU A 93 -29.00 -0.30 7.18
C GLU A 93 -27.52 -0.21 6.80
N ASP A 94 -26.70 -1.14 7.27
CA ASP A 94 -25.24 -1.14 7.02
C ASP A 94 -24.92 -1.47 5.55
N ARG A 95 -25.84 -2.19 4.88
CA ARG A 95 -25.78 -2.51 3.45
C ARG A 95 -26.10 -1.28 2.57
N ARG A 96 -26.93 -0.34 3.04
CA ARG A 96 -27.30 0.88 2.29
C ARG A 96 -26.20 1.94 2.28
N ARG A 97 -25.37 2.02 3.33
CA ARG A 97 -24.24 2.97 3.39
C ARG A 97 -23.15 2.66 2.37
N ARG A 98 -22.87 1.37 2.12
CA ARG A 98 -21.87 0.93 1.12
C ARG A 98 -22.25 1.27 -0.31
N LEU A 99 -23.55 1.36 -0.63
CA LEU A 99 -24.02 1.66 -1.99
C LEU A 99 -23.98 3.17 -2.33
N ARG A 100 -24.06 4.06 -1.33
CA ARG A 100 -24.04 5.52 -1.54
C ARG A 100 -22.64 6.08 -1.84
N LEU A 101 -21.58 5.44 -1.33
CA LEU A 101 -20.19 5.85 -1.57
C LEU A 101 -19.70 5.55 -3.00
N GLY A 102 -20.31 4.60 -3.70
CA GLY A 102 -19.93 4.25 -5.09
C GLY A 102 -20.41 5.24 -6.16
N ILE A 103 -21.48 6.02 -5.89
CA ILE A 103 -22.11 6.89 -6.91
C ILE A 103 -21.49 8.28 -6.94
N ILE A 104 -20.96 8.78 -5.82
CA ILE A 104 -20.33 10.12 -5.75
C ILE A 104 -18.98 10.14 -6.50
N ALA A 105 -18.31 8.99 -6.63
CA ALA A 105 -17.01 8.87 -7.31
C ALA A 105 -17.08 8.99 -8.85
N LEU A 106 -18.26 8.84 -9.48
CA LEU A 106 -18.39 8.92 -10.94
C LEU A 106 -18.87 10.29 -11.46
N VAL A 107 -19.45 11.15 -10.61
CA VAL A 107 -19.96 12.46 -11.05
C VAL A 107 -18.88 13.56 -10.99
N ALA A 108 -17.83 13.39 -10.17
CA ALA A 108 -16.75 14.38 -10.07
C ALA A 108 -15.69 14.30 -11.20
N ILE A 109 -15.64 13.20 -11.97
CA ILE A 109 -14.59 12.97 -12.99
C ILE A 109 -15.04 13.41 -14.40
N GLY A 110 -16.34 13.62 -14.63
CA GLY A 110 -16.88 13.99 -15.95
C GLY A 110 -16.68 15.46 -16.38
N ALA A 111 -16.30 16.36 -15.48
CA ALA A 111 -16.29 17.81 -15.76
C ALA A 111 -14.90 18.41 -16.07
N ILE A 112 -13.81 17.66 -15.96
CA ILE A 112 -12.45 18.23 -16.08
C ILE A 112 -11.79 17.94 -17.44
N VAL A 113 -12.36 17.06 -18.28
CA VAL A 113 -11.69 16.59 -19.52
C VAL A 113 -12.10 17.36 -20.80
N LEU A 114 -12.93 18.41 -20.70
CA LEU A 114 -13.35 19.21 -21.88
C LEU A 114 -12.84 20.66 -21.89
N GLY A 115 -12.03 21.08 -20.91
CA GLY A 115 -11.62 22.49 -20.75
C GLY A 115 -10.23 22.88 -21.29
N SER A 116 -9.34 21.93 -21.55
CA SER A 116 -7.90 22.25 -21.74
C SER A 116 -7.35 21.86 -23.11
N PHE A 117 -8.17 21.84 -24.16
CA PHE A 117 -7.72 21.48 -25.52
C PHE A 117 -7.51 22.66 -26.46
N LEU A 118 -7.44 23.90 -25.97
CA LEU A 118 -7.08 25.04 -26.79
C LEU A 118 -6.29 26.02 -25.94
N LEU A 119 -4.95 25.96 -25.98
CA LEU A 119 -4.04 27.12 -26.02
C LEU A 119 -2.57 26.66 -25.93
N THR A 120 -1.77 27.28 -26.80
CA THR A 120 -0.29 27.26 -26.92
C THR A 120 0.26 26.07 -27.72
N GLY A 121 0.84 26.25 -28.92
CA GLY A 121 1.48 27.43 -29.51
C GLY A 121 2.98 27.17 -29.55
N GLY A 122 3.53 27.11 -30.77
CA GLY A 122 4.83 26.51 -31.08
C GLY A 122 6.08 27.19 -30.51
N GLY A 123 7.18 26.45 -30.62
CA GLY A 123 8.52 26.90 -30.22
C GLY A 123 9.53 25.77 -30.37
N GLU A 124 9.97 25.54 -31.61
CA GLU A 124 11.07 24.66 -31.99
C GLU A 124 12.40 25.21 -31.48
N THR A 125 13.24 24.42 -30.81
CA THR A 125 14.71 24.50 -30.94
C THR A 125 15.37 23.17 -30.60
N THR A 126 16.26 22.81 -31.51
CA THR A 126 17.10 21.63 -31.63
C THR A 126 18.27 21.65 -30.63
N GLY A 127 18.66 20.48 -30.12
CA GLY A 127 19.94 20.31 -29.42
C GLY A 127 20.01 19.01 -28.65
N GLY A 128 20.65 17.98 -29.23
CA GLY A 128 20.75 16.65 -28.63
C GLY A 128 21.78 16.54 -27.52
N GLN A 129 21.58 15.56 -26.63
CA GLN A 129 22.61 14.63 -26.16
C GLN A 129 21.93 13.51 -25.33
N SER A 130 22.26 12.26 -25.62
CA SER A 130 22.15 11.09 -24.70
C SER A 130 23.58 10.59 -24.43
N PRO A 131 23.84 9.69 -23.46
CA PRO A 131 23.17 9.46 -22.18
C PRO A 131 24.19 9.44 -21.01
N SER A 132 23.77 9.83 -19.80
CA SER A 132 24.38 9.38 -18.54
C SER A 132 23.35 9.47 -17.43
N THR A 133 23.15 8.33 -16.77
CA THR A 133 22.20 8.04 -15.70
C THR A 133 22.52 8.80 -14.41
N ALA A 134 22.17 10.08 -14.36
CA ALA A 134 21.81 10.76 -13.14
C ALA A 134 20.54 11.53 -13.47
N LEU A 135 19.39 10.94 -13.12
CA LEU A 135 18.14 11.67 -13.26
C LEU A 135 18.25 12.93 -12.42
N ASP A 136 17.84 14.07 -12.99
CA ASP A 136 17.70 15.32 -12.25
C ASP A 136 16.89 15.07 -10.94
N PRO A 137 17.32 15.60 -9.78
CA PRO A 137 16.67 15.32 -8.49
C PRO A 137 15.16 15.64 -8.50
N VAL A 138 14.76 16.69 -9.23
CA VAL A 138 13.34 17.05 -9.36
C VAL A 138 12.60 16.03 -10.23
N ALA A 139 13.21 15.59 -11.33
CA ALA A 139 12.65 14.53 -12.18
C ALA A 139 12.51 13.19 -11.44
N ALA A 140 13.49 12.81 -10.59
CA ALA A 140 13.43 11.61 -9.77
C ALA A 140 12.27 11.67 -8.77
N MET A 141 12.13 12.80 -8.07
CA MET A 141 11.03 13.06 -7.16
C MET A 141 9.66 12.96 -7.84
N CYS A 142 9.47 13.59 -9.02
CA CYS A 142 8.18 13.52 -9.72
C CYS A 142 7.79 12.09 -10.12
N LEU A 143 8.77 11.21 -10.39
CA LEU A 143 8.51 9.78 -10.61
C LEU A 143 8.07 9.08 -9.32
N HIS A 144 8.71 9.36 -8.19
CA HIS A 144 8.29 8.81 -6.89
C HIS A 144 6.87 9.25 -6.51
N LEU A 145 6.47 10.49 -6.84
CA LEU A 145 5.12 10.99 -6.58
C LEU A 145 4.05 10.29 -7.43
N ARG A 146 4.38 9.81 -8.63
CA ARG A 146 3.46 9.02 -9.47
C ARG A 146 3.09 7.69 -8.83
N ASP A 147 3.95 7.11 -8.00
CA ASP A 147 3.68 5.82 -7.34
C ASP A 147 2.68 5.92 -6.18
N LEU A 148 2.30 7.14 -5.76
CA LEU A 148 1.26 7.38 -4.76
C LEU A 148 -0.17 7.06 -5.26
N GLN A 149 -0.34 6.73 -6.55
CA GLN A 149 -1.63 6.40 -7.16
C GLN A 149 -2.27 5.10 -6.66
N THR A 150 -1.53 4.25 -5.94
CA THR A 150 -2.11 3.07 -5.27
C THR A 150 -1.93 3.18 -3.75
N PRO A 151 -3.01 3.20 -2.94
CA PRO A 151 -2.93 3.38 -1.49
C PRO A 151 -2.36 2.11 -0.85
N ARG A 152 -1.04 2.01 -0.87
CA ARG A 152 -0.24 0.89 -0.37
C ARG A 152 0.63 1.44 0.77
N VAL A 153 0.41 0.98 1.99
CA VAL A 153 1.17 1.37 3.21
C VAL A 153 2.68 1.18 3.02
N GLY A 154 3.08 0.12 2.28
CA GLY A 154 4.46 -0.12 1.89
C GLY A 154 5.00 0.92 0.90
N ALA A 155 4.19 1.37 -0.05
CA ALA A 155 4.56 2.41 -1.01
C ALA A 155 4.74 3.76 -0.32
N PHE A 156 3.84 4.15 0.60
CA PHE A 156 3.98 5.40 1.36
C PHE A 156 5.24 5.42 2.24
N THR A 157 5.66 4.27 2.78
CA THR A 157 6.89 4.18 3.58
C THR A 157 8.13 4.39 2.71
N ARG A 158 8.17 3.75 1.54
CA ARG A 158 9.25 3.92 0.56
C ARG A 158 9.30 5.35 0.01
N ALA A 159 8.16 5.87 -0.41
CA ALA A 159 8.04 7.25 -0.91
C ALA A 159 8.51 8.26 0.15
N ALA A 160 8.19 8.06 1.43
CA ALA A 160 8.66 8.95 2.49
C ALA A 160 10.18 8.88 2.74
N SER A 161 10.83 7.74 2.50
CA SER A 161 12.30 7.65 2.56
C SER A 161 12.96 8.28 1.34
N GLU A 162 12.39 8.09 0.15
CA GLU A 162 12.88 8.69 -1.10
C GLU A 162 12.74 10.22 -1.06
N LEU A 163 11.58 10.75 -0.67
CA LEU A 163 11.37 12.19 -0.46
C LEU A 163 12.33 12.82 0.56
N ALA A 164 12.83 12.04 1.53
CA ALA A 164 13.84 12.54 2.46
C ALA A 164 15.18 12.75 1.76
N ALA A 165 15.63 11.74 0.99
CA ALA A 165 16.86 11.83 0.23
C ALA A 165 16.78 12.92 -0.86
N ASP A 166 15.63 13.05 -1.52
CA ASP A 166 15.38 14.10 -2.51
C ASP A 166 15.47 15.50 -1.87
N ALA A 167 14.87 15.70 -0.68
CA ALA A 167 14.95 16.98 0.03
C ALA A 167 16.40 17.36 0.40
N ASP A 168 17.20 16.39 0.88
CA ASP A 168 18.60 16.63 1.22
C ASP A 168 19.45 16.95 -0.02
N ALA A 169 19.19 16.27 -1.14
CA ALA A 169 19.84 16.54 -2.42
C ALA A 169 19.47 17.93 -2.98
N ILE A 170 18.19 18.32 -2.87
CA ILE A 170 17.69 19.63 -3.32
C ILE A 170 18.27 20.76 -2.48
N GLU A 171 18.39 20.57 -1.16
CA GLU A 171 19.03 21.55 -0.27
C GLU A 171 20.52 21.69 -0.57
N ALA A 172 21.23 20.57 -0.80
CA ALA A 172 22.63 20.58 -1.20
C ALA A 172 22.85 21.29 -2.55
N ALA A 173 21.87 21.25 -3.45
CA ALA A 173 21.86 21.99 -4.71
C ALA A 173 21.51 23.49 -4.55
N GLY A 174 21.23 23.95 -3.32
CA GLY A 174 20.97 25.36 -2.99
C GLY A 174 19.51 25.80 -3.07
N ASN A 175 18.57 24.89 -3.31
CA ASN A 175 17.14 25.22 -3.36
C ASN A 175 16.43 24.89 -2.04
N THR A 176 16.72 25.68 -1.01
CA THR A 176 16.17 25.49 0.34
C THR A 176 14.65 25.55 0.39
N GLN A 177 14.04 26.44 -0.40
CA GLN A 177 12.59 26.61 -0.47
C GLN A 177 11.87 25.36 -1.03
N LEU A 178 12.43 24.73 -2.07
CA LEU A 178 11.92 23.46 -2.58
C LEU A 178 12.17 22.32 -1.59
N ALA A 179 13.34 22.25 -0.97
CA ALA A 179 13.65 21.23 0.02
C ALA A 179 12.66 21.25 1.20
N ASP A 180 12.32 22.44 1.70
CA ASP A 180 11.32 22.59 2.77
C ASP A 180 9.91 22.19 2.33
N ALA A 181 9.51 22.51 1.10
CA ALA A 181 8.25 22.04 0.53
C ALA A 181 8.19 20.50 0.45
N VAL A 182 9.28 19.86 0.01
CA VAL A 182 9.39 18.40 -0.05
C VAL A 182 9.34 17.77 1.36
N ARG A 183 9.98 18.39 2.36
CA ARG A 183 9.89 17.96 3.77
C ARG A 183 8.48 18.06 4.34
N VAL A 184 7.72 19.10 3.97
CA VAL A 184 6.28 19.22 4.31
C VAL A 184 5.49 18.09 3.67
N LEU A 185 5.71 17.81 2.38
CA LEU A 185 5.04 16.72 1.67
C LEU A 185 5.33 15.36 2.30
N ARG A 186 6.60 15.08 2.62
CA ARG A 186 7.00 13.85 3.33
C ARG A 186 6.25 13.68 4.65
N ARG A 187 6.09 14.75 5.45
CA ARG A 187 5.33 14.70 6.71
C ARG A 187 3.87 14.35 6.46
N ALA A 188 3.25 14.90 5.42
CA ALA A 188 1.88 14.59 5.07
C ALA A 188 1.70 13.14 4.60
N VAL A 189 2.64 12.61 3.81
CA VAL A 189 2.69 11.20 3.39
C VAL A 189 2.77 10.25 4.59
N ILE A 190 3.63 10.56 5.57
CA ILE A 190 3.76 9.80 6.82
C ILE A 190 2.45 9.85 7.63
N GLY A 191 1.86 11.04 7.78
CA GLY A 191 0.61 11.23 8.53
C GLY A 191 -0.54 10.43 7.93
N TYR A 192 -0.69 10.44 6.61
CA TYR A 192 -1.71 9.63 5.93
C TYR A 192 -1.47 8.13 6.06
N ARG A 193 -0.23 7.68 5.88
CA ARG A 193 0.15 6.28 6.10
C ARG A 193 -0.24 5.81 7.50
N ASP A 194 0.00 6.64 8.52
CA ASP A 194 -0.28 6.28 9.90
C ASP A 194 -1.79 6.32 10.20
N ALA A 195 -2.54 7.25 9.60
CA ALA A 195 -4.01 7.23 9.62
C ALA A 195 -4.59 5.96 8.99
N LEU A 196 -4.01 5.47 7.89
CA LEU A 196 -4.42 4.21 7.26
C LEU A 196 -4.15 2.98 8.14
N LYS A 197 -3.19 3.04 9.08
CA LYS A 197 -2.93 1.94 10.01
C LYS A 197 -3.93 1.90 11.18
N THR A 198 -4.48 3.05 11.56
CA THR A 198 -5.50 3.13 12.62
C THR A 198 -6.88 2.79 12.05
N GLN A 199 -7.27 1.51 12.13
CA GLN A 199 -8.62 1.09 11.72
C GLN A 199 -9.68 1.82 12.57
N GLY A 200 -10.42 2.75 11.95
CA GLY A 200 -11.51 3.50 12.59
C GLY A 200 -11.25 5.00 12.80
N GLY A 201 -10.09 5.51 12.39
CA GLY A 201 -9.82 6.95 12.37
C GLY A 201 -10.40 7.63 11.12
N ASP A 202 -10.80 8.90 11.26
CA ASP A 202 -11.14 9.76 10.13
C ASP A 202 -9.84 10.12 9.38
N ASP A 203 -9.56 9.40 8.28
CA ASP A 203 -8.42 9.65 7.42
C ASP A 203 -8.60 10.89 6.54
N THR A 204 -9.78 11.53 6.56
CA THR A 204 -10.10 12.72 5.76
C THR A 204 -9.16 13.88 6.08
N ALA A 205 -8.84 14.10 7.36
CA ALA A 205 -7.91 15.16 7.76
C ALA A 205 -6.48 14.91 7.24
N ALA A 206 -6.03 13.65 7.30
CA ALA A 206 -4.72 13.26 6.80
C ALA A 206 -4.65 13.27 5.27
N ALA A 207 -5.74 12.89 4.60
CA ALA A 207 -5.89 12.99 3.15
C ALA A 207 -5.87 14.46 2.68
N ALA A 208 -6.59 15.34 3.38
CA ALA A 208 -6.61 16.78 3.10
C ALA A 208 -5.22 17.40 3.29
N ALA A 209 -4.50 17.03 4.35
CA ALA A 209 -3.13 17.49 4.56
C ALA A 209 -2.18 17.04 3.45
N MET A 210 -2.33 15.81 2.94
CA MET A 210 -1.56 15.34 1.79
C MET A 210 -1.92 16.10 0.51
N ALA A 211 -3.20 16.28 0.22
CA ALA A 211 -3.66 17.03 -0.95
C ALA A 211 -3.16 18.48 -0.92
N GLN A 212 -3.19 19.12 0.24
CA GLN A 212 -2.67 20.47 0.43
C GLN A 212 -1.14 20.52 0.22
N ALA A 213 -0.40 19.53 0.71
CA ALA A 213 1.04 19.48 0.52
C ALA A 213 1.42 19.24 -0.95
N LEU A 214 0.67 18.41 -1.68
CA LEU A 214 0.83 18.20 -3.13
C LEU A 214 0.47 19.45 -3.93
N SER A 215 -0.42 20.30 -3.43
CA SER A 215 -0.82 21.56 -4.08
C SER A 215 0.15 22.72 -3.81
N ASN A 216 1.29 22.46 -3.15
CA ASN A 216 2.25 23.51 -2.82
C ASN A 216 2.90 24.04 -4.12
N PRO A 217 2.82 25.36 -4.41
CA PRO A 217 3.31 25.93 -5.66
C PRO A 217 4.83 25.83 -5.84
N ASN A 218 5.56 25.50 -4.79
CA ASN A 218 6.99 25.26 -4.87
C ASN A 218 7.31 23.85 -5.38
N ILE A 219 6.34 22.92 -5.38
CA ILE A 219 6.53 21.57 -5.93
C ILE A 219 6.18 21.65 -7.43
N PRO A 220 7.13 21.39 -8.34
CA PRO A 220 6.94 21.58 -9.77
C PRO A 220 6.18 20.42 -10.46
N CYS A 221 5.65 19.49 -9.66
CA CYS A 221 4.79 18.37 -10.04
C CYS A 221 3.65 18.25 -9.02
#